data_AF-V6JMQ6-F1
#
_entry.id   AF-V6JMQ6-F1
#
_cell.length_a   1.000
_cell.length_b   1.000
_cell.length_c   1.000
_cell.angle_alpha   90.00
_cell.angle_beta   90.00
_cell.angle_gamma   90.00
#
_symmetry.space_group_name_H-M   'P 1'
#
loop_
_entity.id
_entity.type
_entity.pdbx_description
1 polymer ?
#
loop_
_entity_poly.entity_id
_entity_poly.type
_entity_poly.pdbx_seq_one_letter_code
_entity_poly.pdbx_strand_id
1 'polypeptide(L)'
;MSFLLSGAAQPDDGEPEVDQADITAALSLVPLVRGEMDELETGLLRMARGRGMTWQEIAFGLGLGTPQAARQRYERLASRATADADGSE
;
A
#
# COMPACT_ATOMS: atom_id res chain seq x y z
N MET A 1 -11.22 12.30 -5.67
CA MET A 1 -9.96 12.23 -4.89
C MET A 1 -8.77 12.85 -5.62
N SER A 2 -8.58 12.61 -6.93
CA SER A 2 -7.45 13.17 -7.72
C SER A 2 -7.35 14.71 -7.72
N PHE A 3 -8.49 15.42 -7.66
CA PHE A 3 -8.54 16.89 -7.76
C PHE A 3 -7.84 17.62 -6.59
N LEU A 4 -7.99 17.11 -5.36
CA LEU A 4 -7.34 17.67 -4.17
C LEU A 4 -5.83 17.38 -4.15
N LEU A 5 -5.39 16.23 -4.66
CA LEU A 5 -3.96 15.89 -4.77
C LEU A 5 -3.25 16.64 -5.90
N SER A 6 -3.97 17.21 -6.86
CA SER A 6 -3.39 17.95 -7.99
C SER A 6 -2.92 19.35 -7.61
N GLY A 7 -3.26 19.85 -6.42
CA GLY A 7 -3.14 21.28 -6.08
C GLY A 7 -4.04 22.19 -6.92
N ALA A 8 -4.89 21.61 -7.78
CA ALA A 8 -5.79 22.34 -8.68
C ALA A 8 -7.15 22.64 -8.02
N ALA A 9 -7.36 22.17 -6.80
CA ALA A 9 -8.51 22.56 -6.00
C ALA A 9 -8.31 24.01 -5.56
N GLN A 10 -9.18 24.87 -6.06
CA GLN A 10 -9.22 26.25 -5.63
C GLN A 10 -9.74 26.29 -4.19
N PRO A 11 -9.03 26.95 -3.25
CA PRO A 11 -9.51 27.08 -1.88
C PRO A 11 -10.87 27.79 -1.85
N ASP A 12 -11.73 27.41 -0.91
CA ASP A 12 -12.97 28.15 -0.65
C ASP A 12 -12.63 29.56 -0.11
N ASP A 13 -13.56 30.49 -0.27
CA ASP A 13 -13.36 31.89 0.13
C ASP A 13 -12.96 32.01 1.62
N GLY A 14 -11.73 32.48 1.86
CA GLY A 14 -11.18 32.69 3.20
C GLY A 14 -10.35 31.53 3.75
N GLU A 15 -10.20 30.42 3.02
CA GLU A 15 -9.31 29.33 3.39
C GLU A 15 -7.86 29.63 2.96
N PRO A 16 -6.86 29.40 3.83
CA PRO A 16 -5.46 29.61 3.46
C PRO A 16 -5.06 28.69 2.31
N GLU A 17 -4.15 29.18 1.45
CA GLU A 17 -3.53 28.36 0.43
C GLU A 17 -2.73 27.22 1.09
N VAL A 18 -2.77 26.03 0.48
CA VAL A 18 -1.98 24.88 0.93
C VAL A 18 -0.49 25.23 0.82
N ASP A 19 0.20 25.21 1.95
CA ASP A 19 1.61 25.58 1.99
C ASP A 19 2.56 24.36 1.99
N GLN A 20 3.86 24.63 2.06
CA GLN A 20 4.87 23.57 2.08
C GLN A 20 4.75 22.66 3.31
N ALA A 21 4.35 23.19 4.46
CA ALA A 21 4.18 22.41 5.68
C ALA A 21 3.00 21.45 5.55
N ASP A 22 1.89 21.88 4.93
CA ASP A 22 0.73 21.03 4.64
C ASP A 22 1.08 19.87 3.71
N ILE A 23 1.80 20.16 2.61
CA ILE A 23 2.26 19.12 1.67
C ILE A 23 3.20 18.14 2.37
N THR A 24 4.12 18.65 3.20
CA THR A 24 5.05 17.81 3.96
C THR A 24 4.32 16.90 4.95
N ALA A 25 3.32 17.43 5.64
CA ALA A 25 2.46 16.66 6.53
C ALA A 25 1.70 15.57 5.76
N ALA A 26 1.09 15.90 4.62
CA ALA A 26 0.41 14.91 3.77
C ALA A 26 1.35 13.80 3.26
N LEU A 27 2.57 14.17 2.82
CA LEU A 27 3.58 13.20 2.39
C LEU A 27 4.01 12.27 3.52
N SER A 28 4.05 12.76 4.76
CA SER A 28 4.38 11.95 5.93
C SER A 28 3.35 10.85 6.24
N LEU A 29 2.12 10.97 5.71
CA LEU A 29 1.09 9.93 5.84
C LEU A 29 1.28 8.78 4.85
N VAL A 30 2.02 8.98 3.76
CA VAL A 30 2.18 7.96 2.70
C VAL A 30 2.81 6.66 3.21
N PRO A 31 3.88 6.68 4.04
CA PRO A 31 4.43 5.45 4.62
C PRO A 31 3.42 4.66 5.46
N LEU A 32 2.62 5.35 6.28
CA LEU A 32 1.59 4.72 7.12
C LEU A 32 0.56 3.97 6.26
N VAL A 33 -0.02 4.66 5.28
CA VAL A 33 -1.03 4.06 4.39
C VAL A 33 -0.45 2.91 3.57
N ARG A 34 0.83 3.01 3.16
CA ARG A 34 1.52 1.89 2.49
C ARG A 34 1.69 0.68 3.40
N GLY A 35 1.99 0.89 4.68
CA GLY A 35 2.03 -0.16 5.69
C GLY A 35 0.69 -0.88 5.83
N GLU A 36 -0.40 -0.12 6.00
CA GLU A 36 -1.76 -0.68 6.10
C GLU A 36 -2.15 -1.51 4.86
N MET A 37 -1.77 -1.04 3.66
CA MET A 37 -2.00 -1.77 2.41
C MET A 37 -1.15 -3.05 2.31
N ASP A 38 0.11 -3.00 2.74
CA ASP A 38 1.00 -4.17 2.77
C ASP A 38 0.46 -5.24 3.74
N GLU A 39 -0.04 -4.83 4.91
CA GLU A 39 -0.66 -5.74 5.90
C GLU A 39 -1.92 -6.40 5.34
N LEU A 40 -2.82 -5.60 4.76
CA LEU A 40 -4.03 -6.08 4.11
C LEU A 40 -3.70 -7.10 3.00
N GLU A 41 -2.76 -6.75 2.12
CA GLU A 41 -2.33 -7.63 1.04
C GLU A 41 -1.73 -8.93 1.58
N THR A 42 -0.88 -8.86 2.59
CA THR A 42 -0.29 -10.03 3.26
C THR A 42 -1.37 -10.95 3.84
N GLY A 43 -2.37 -10.39 4.51
CA GLY A 43 -3.51 -11.14 5.04
C GLY A 43 -4.30 -11.86 3.96
N LEU A 44 -4.62 -11.17 2.86
CA LEU A 44 -5.32 -11.75 1.70
C LEU A 44 -4.50 -12.88 1.06
N LEU A 45 -3.20 -12.69 0.87
CA LEU A 45 -2.31 -13.71 0.30
C LEU A 45 -2.23 -14.96 1.18
N ARG A 46 -2.08 -14.79 2.51
CA ARG A 46 -2.10 -15.90 3.47
C ARG A 46 -3.43 -16.65 3.41
N MET A 47 -4.55 -15.93 3.36
CA MET A 47 -5.88 -16.53 3.24
C MET A 47 -6.09 -17.30 1.93
N ALA A 48 -5.59 -16.78 0.81
CA ALA A 48 -5.66 -17.44 -0.50
C ALA A 48 -4.83 -18.73 -0.50
N ARG A 49 -3.59 -18.66 0.03
CA ARG A 49 -2.71 -19.82 0.15
C ARG A 49 -3.26 -20.87 1.11
N GLY A 50 -3.86 -20.46 2.23
CA GLY A 50 -4.53 -21.36 3.18
C GLY A 50 -5.76 -22.06 2.60
N ARG A 51 -6.40 -21.47 1.58
CA ARG A 51 -7.48 -22.09 0.80
C ARG A 51 -7.00 -22.94 -0.38
N GLY A 52 -5.69 -23.14 -0.50
CA GLY A 52 -5.10 -23.97 -1.57
C GLY A 52 -5.01 -23.28 -2.94
N MET A 53 -5.30 -21.98 -3.04
CA MET A 53 -5.18 -21.26 -4.32
C MET A 53 -3.75 -21.30 -4.83
N THR A 54 -3.59 -21.64 -6.10
CA THR A 54 -2.31 -21.67 -6.80
C THR A 54 -1.76 -20.26 -7.01
N TRP A 55 -0.45 -20.16 -7.21
CA TRP A 55 0.18 -18.87 -7.55
C TRP A 55 -0.33 -18.29 -8.87
N GLN A 56 -0.86 -19.12 -9.77
CA GLN A 56 -1.44 -18.65 -11.02
C GLN A 56 -2.81 -17.98 -10.82
N GLU A 57 -3.67 -18.56 -9.99
CA GLU A 57 -4.95 -17.95 -9.62
C GLU A 57 -4.74 -16.64 -8.84
N ILE A 58 -3.74 -16.62 -7.95
CA ILE A 58 -3.35 -15.41 -7.22
C ILE A 58 -2.81 -14.35 -8.18
N ALA A 59 -1.92 -14.71 -9.11
CA ALA A 59 -1.41 -13.77 -10.12
C ALA A 59 -2.54 -13.16 -10.96
N PHE A 60 -3.50 -13.99 -11.39
CA PHE A 60 -4.69 -13.52 -12.09
C PHE A 60 -5.50 -12.51 -11.25
N GLY A 61 -5.78 -12.84 -9.98
CA GLY A 61 -6.50 -11.94 -9.07
C GLY A 61 -5.78 -10.61 -8.79
N LEU A 62 -4.44 -10.62 -8.79
CA LEU A 62 -3.60 -9.42 -8.61
C LEU A 62 -3.32 -8.66 -9.92
N GLY A 63 -3.81 -9.13 -11.07
CA GLY A 63 -3.49 -8.54 -12.38
C GLY A 63 -2.02 -8.67 -12.78
N LEU A 64 -1.32 -9.68 -12.25
CA LEU A 64 0.09 -9.95 -12.56
C LEU A 64 0.22 -10.89 -13.76
N GLY A 65 1.20 -10.62 -14.62
CA GLY A 65 1.42 -11.40 -15.85
C GLY A 65 1.96 -12.81 -15.63
N THR A 66 2.51 -13.12 -14.45
CA THR A 66 3.08 -14.45 -14.18
C THR A 66 2.86 -14.92 -12.73
N PRO A 67 2.77 -16.24 -12.49
CA PRO A 67 2.73 -16.81 -11.14
C PRO A 67 3.97 -16.45 -10.30
N GLN A 68 5.13 -16.33 -10.94
CA GLN A 68 6.38 -15.97 -10.28
C GLN A 68 6.34 -14.54 -9.72
N ALA A 69 5.70 -13.60 -10.42
CA ALA A 69 5.52 -12.24 -9.92
C ALA A 69 4.69 -12.21 -8.63
N ALA A 70 3.63 -13.02 -8.55
CA ALA A 70 2.83 -13.16 -7.34
C ALA A 70 3.65 -13.73 -6.17
N ARG A 71 4.43 -14.79 -6.42
CA ARG A 71 5.30 -15.39 -5.41
C ARG A 71 6.35 -14.41 -4.88
N GLN A 72 7.06 -13.72 -5.78
CA GLN A 72 8.07 -12.74 -5.37
C GLN A 72 7.46 -11.58 -4.57
N ARG A 73 6.24 -11.14 -4.94
CA ARG A 73 5.52 -10.11 -4.19
C ARG A 73 5.20 -10.58 -2.77
N TYR A 74 4.71 -11.81 -2.62
CA TYR A 74 4.48 -12.43 -1.31
C TYR A 74 5.77 -12.52 -0.48
N GLU A 75 6.88 -12.98 -1.07
CA GLU A 75 8.17 -13.10 -0.38
C GLU A 75 8.67 -11.73 0.12
N ARG A 76 8.53 -10.66 -0.69
CA ARG A 76 8.88 -9.29 -0.27
C ARG A 76 8.01 -8.76 0.88
N LEU A 77 6.71 -9.04 0.84
CA LEU A 77 5.79 -8.64 1.91
C LEU A 77 6.08 -9.40 3.21
N ALA A 78 6.33 -10.70 3.10
CA ALA A 78 6.69 -11.54 4.24
C ALA A 78 8.01 -11.09 4.90
N SER A 79 9.02 -10.69 4.12
CA SER A 79 10.29 -10.18 4.66
C SER A 79 10.16 -8.82 5.35
N ARG A 80 9.20 -7.98 4.92
CA ARG A 80 8.92 -6.71 5.59
C ARG A 80 8.23 -6.92 6.94
N ALA A 81 7.23 -7.80 6.97
CA ALA A 81 6.52 -8.12 8.20
C ALA A 81 7.43 -8.68 9.31
N THR A 82 8.50 -9.41 8.95
CA THR A 82 9.50 -9.86 9.92
C THR A 82 10.41 -8.73 10.41
N ALA A 83 10.75 -7.77 9.54
CA ALA A 83 11.60 -6.64 9.92
C ALA A 83 10.87 -5.64 10.84
N ASP A 84 9.56 -5.42 10.63
CA ASP A 84 8.75 -4.55 11.49
C ASP A 84 8.54 -5.16 12.89
N ALA A 85 8.49 -6.49 12.99
CA ALA A 85 8.44 -7.19 14.28
C ALA A 85 9.73 -7.00 15.09
N ASP A 86 10.90 -7.11 14.46
CA ASP A 86 12.21 -6.95 15.12
C ASP A 86 12.54 -5.48 15.46
N GLY A 87 11.96 -4.50 14.76
CA GLY A 87 12.16 -3.07 15.00
C GLY A 87 11.32 -2.47 16.14
N SER A 88 10.43 -3.26 16.74
CA SER A 88 9.51 -2.86 17.81
C SER A 88 9.98 -3.27 19.22
N GLU A 89 11.21 -3.78 19.37
CA GLU A 89 11.86 -4.15 20.63
C GLU A 89 12.81 -3.07 21.19
#